data_AF-A0A1H7T306-F1
#
_entry.id   AF-A0A1H7T306-F1
#
_cell.length_a   1.000
_cell.length_b   1.000
_cell.length_c   1.000
_cell.angle_alpha   90.00
_cell.angle_beta   90.00
_cell.angle_gamma   90.00
#
_symmetry.space_group_name_H-M   'P 1'
#
loop_
_entity.id
_entity.type
_entity.pdbx_description
1 polymer ?
#
loop_
_entity_poly.entity_id
_entity_poly.type
_entity_poly.pdbx_seq_one_letter_code
_entity_poly.pdbx_strand_id
1 'polypeptide(L)'
;MLRYIILLSICVNTFAQTYETGKIIDSILVSDKNKETFAMYLPSAFDANVASPIVFVFDPGAEGKRGIQQFVKASESYGYILVCSNHTKNGPYDRNFDITNRLFEFMFANFRIKQDQIYLSGFSGGSRLASAIAVLTNQVAGVVGCGAGFSQESSHIPSTQNFAYVGVCGDRDMNYQEMIRAKGYLQKLNFTNTLITYDGNHSWTPPDQILRAFDWLEIQAHLREVRKKEASEIYKSYKKVYNTGLEAEKESDLIIAVENYERALTTYNSFYNLDSIVNKLKIIHKSKAYKNLLKSVSKAFDKEVALTKKFTTRLFEDYKKPNKIDLSWWEQELGKLEKLDKKEDIQTKKMLERLRFQIFAVAYSMNNPNLYESNEKQKKLADKIRKLIYP
;
A
#
# COMPACT_ATOMS: atom_id res chain seq x y z
N MET A 1 25.10 -14.43 3.35
CA MET A 1 25.88 -13.41 4.08
C MET A 1 26.20 -12.30 3.08
N LEU A 2 25.40 -11.25 3.05
CA LEU A 2 25.42 -10.22 2.00
C LEU A 2 26.60 -9.26 2.28
N ARG A 3 27.61 -9.28 1.42
CA ARG A 3 28.75 -8.34 1.47
C ARG A 3 28.74 -7.54 0.17
N TYR A 4 28.44 -6.25 0.25
CA TYR A 4 28.64 -5.32 -0.87
C TYR A 4 29.94 -4.55 -0.64
N ILE A 5 30.88 -4.68 -1.58
CA ILE A 5 31.97 -3.74 -1.78
C ILE A 5 31.56 -2.93 -3.01
N ILE A 6 31.23 -1.65 -2.83
CA ILE A 6 30.91 -0.75 -3.94
C ILE A 6 32.23 -0.20 -4.48
N LEU A 7 32.66 -0.69 -5.64
CA LEU A 7 33.70 -0.06 -6.44
C LEU A 7 33.12 1.19 -7.09
N LEU A 8 33.73 2.36 -6.80
CA LEU A 8 33.50 3.59 -7.56
C LEU A 8 33.98 3.35 -9.00
N SER A 9 33.05 3.15 -9.92
CA SER A 9 33.31 3.30 -11.35
C SER A 9 32.69 4.61 -11.81
N ILE A 10 33.54 5.58 -12.18
CA ILE A 10 33.10 6.80 -12.86
C ILE A 10 32.84 6.42 -14.31
N CYS A 11 31.71 5.75 -14.56
CA CYS A 11 31.17 5.62 -15.90
C CYS A 11 30.37 6.88 -16.21
N VAL A 12 30.69 7.52 -17.34
CA VAL A 12 29.83 8.54 -17.94
C VAL A 12 28.54 7.81 -18.33
N ASN A 13 27.47 8.01 -17.56
CA ASN A 13 26.18 7.32 -17.74
C ASN A 13 25.44 7.86 -18.98
N THR A 14 25.91 7.48 -20.17
CA THR A 14 25.23 7.73 -21.45
C THR A 14 23.88 7.00 -21.52
N PHE A 15 23.71 5.91 -20.75
CA PHE A 15 22.49 5.10 -20.72
C PHE A 15 21.26 5.87 -20.22
N ALA A 16 21.38 6.65 -19.15
CA ALA A 16 20.25 7.41 -18.63
C ALA A 16 19.79 8.53 -19.58
N GLN A 17 20.70 9.05 -20.42
CA GLN A 17 20.41 10.13 -21.38
C GLN A 17 19.61 9.66 -22.60
N THR A 18 19.47 8.36 -22.84
CA THR A 18 18.74 7.83 -24.01
C THR A 18 17.23 7.73 -23.80
N TYR A 19 16.74 7.92 -22.57
CA TYR A 19 15.33 7.74 -22.24
C TYR A 19 14.58 9.08 -22.18
N GLU A 20 13.37 9.10 -22.75
CA GLU A 20 12.51 10.27 -22.74
C GLU A 20 11.96 10.58 -21.33
N THR A 21 11.99 11.84 -20.94
CA THR A 21 11.42 12.34 -19.68
C THR A 21 9.94 12.68 -19.81
N GLY A 22 9.18 12.68 -18.71
CA GLY A 22 7.77 13.08 -18.69
C GLY A 22 6.82 12.05 -19.31
N LYS A 23 7.30 10.83 -19.62
CA LYS A 23 6.51 9.74 -20.19
C LYS A 23 6.82 8.40 -19.52
N ILE A 24 5.80 7.53 -19.46
CA ILE A 24 5.99 6.16 -19.01
C ILE A 24 6.56 5.36 -20.18
N ILE A 25 7.77 4.83 -19.98
CA ILE A 25 8.44 3.92 -20.91
C ILE A 25 8.27 2.51 -20.36
N ASP A 26 7.68 1.62 -21.13
CA ASP A 26 7.43 0.24 -20.70
C ASP A 26 8.36 -0.74 -21.43
N SER A 27 8.50 -1.93 -20.87
CA SER A 27 9.24 -3.05 -21.45
C SER A 27 10.75 -2.79 -21.66
N ILE A 28 11.37 -1.99 -20.79
CA ILE A 28 12.82 -1.80 -20.79
C ILE A 28 13.48 -3.08 -20.30
N LEU A 29 14.46 -3.59 -21.05
CA LEU A 29 15.11 -4.86 -20.78
C LEU A 29 16.15 -4.73 -19.65
N VAL A 30 16.08 -5.62 -18.64
CA VAL A 30 17.07 -5.72 -17.56
C VAL A 30 18.32 -6.46 -18.04
N SER A 31 18.15 -7.57 -18.78
CA SER A 31 19.24 -8.31 -19.42
C SER A 31 18.73 -9.18 -20.57
N ASP A 32 19.56 -9.39 -21.59
CA ASP A 32 19.26 -10.26 -22.73
C ASP A 32 19.06 -11.73 -22.31
N LYS A 33 19.72 -12.16 -21.24
CA LYS A 33 19.70 -13.56 -20.77
C LYS A 33 18.34 -13.97 -20.22
N ASN A 34 17.76 -13.15 -19.35
CA ASN A 34 16.53 -13.53 -18.61
C ASN A 34 15.25 -12.99 -19.27
N LYS A 35 15.37 -12.08 -20.24
CA LYS A 35 14.24 -11.40 -20.91
C LYS A 35 13.28 -10.73 -19.92
N GLU A 36 13.80 -10.33 -18.76
CA GLU A 36 13.06 -9.59 -17.74
C GLU A 36 12.99 -8.14 -18.14
N THR A 37 11.80 -7.55 -18.03
CA THR A 37 11.57 -6.15 -18.36
C THR A 37 10.95 -5.37 -17.20
N PHE A 38 10.98 -4.06 -17.30
CA PHE A 38 10.34 -3.16 -16.35
C PHE A 38 9.77 -1.93 -17.06
N ALA A 39 8.84 -1.26 -16.39
CA ALA A 39 8.40 0.06 -16.75
C ALA A 39 9.18 1.10 -15.94
N MET A 40 9.40 2.27 -16.54
CA MET A 40 10.09 3.40 -15.93
C MET A 40 9.38 4.71 -16.23
N TYR A 41 9.51 5.66 -15.31
CA TYR A 41 9.18 7.05 -15.54
C TYR A 41 10.32 7.93 -15.01
N LEU A 42 10.83 8.80 -15.88
CA LEU A 42 11.77 9.86 -15.52
C LEU A 42 10.98 11.17 -15.44
N PRO A 43 11.04 11.91 -14.33
CA PRO A 43 10.31 13.16 -14.20
C PRO A 43 10.79 14.18 -15.25
N SER A 44 9.92 15.13 -15.62
CA SER A 44 10.24 16.13 -16.65
C SER A 44 11.52 16.93 -16.34
N ALA A 45 11.83 17.12 -15.05
CA ALA A 45 13.02 17.82 -14.57
C ALA A 45 14.23 16.91 -14.33
N PHE A 46 14.21 15.65 -14.80
CA PHE A 46 15.30 14.70 -14.62
C PHE A 46 16.58 15.18 -15.32
N ASP A 47 17.70 15.10 -14.60
CA ASP A 47 19.05 15.33 -15.14
C ASP A 47 19.92 14.11 -14.87
N ALA A 48 20.37 13.45 -15.94
CA ALA A 48 21.22 12.26 -15.89
C ALA A 48 22.57 12.50 -15.18
N ASN A 49 23.01 13.75 -15.06
CA ASN A 49 24.25 14.12 -14.38
C ASN A 49 24.08 14.28 -12.86
N VAL A 50 22.83 14.37 -12.37
CA VAL A 50 22.51 14.61 -10.96
C VAL A 50 21.95 13.34 -10.32
N ALA A 51 22.42 13.01 -9.12
CA ALA A 51 21.87 11.88 -8.39
C ALA A 51 20.40 12.11 -8.04
N SER A 52 19.54 11.16 -8.39
CA SER A 52 18.08 11.26 -8.25
C SER A 52 17.54 10.30 -7.18
N PRO A 53 16.48 10.68 -6.45
CA PRO A 53 15.76 9.74 -5.60
C PRO A 53 14.94 8.76 -6.45
N ILE A 54 14.62 7.58 -5.91
CA ILE A 54 13.97 6.51 -6.66
C ILE A 54 12.85 5.82 -5.87
N VAL A 55 11.80 5.41 -6.56
CA VAL A 55 10.72 4.57 -6.03
C VAL A 55 10.64 3.29 -6.85
N PHE A 56 10.86 2.15 -6.19
CA PHE A 56 10.55 0.84 -6.77
C PHE A 56 9.12 0.44 -6.38
N VAL A 57 8.28 0.27 -7.40
CA VAL A 57 6.88 -0.10 -7.27
C VAL A 57 6.70 -1.58 -7.62
N PHE A 58 5.85 -2.27 -6.87
CA PHE A 58 5.52 -3.69 -7.09
C PHE A 58 4.02 -3.86 -7.34
N ASP A 59 3.68 -4.26 -8.57
CA ASP A 59 2.32 -4.59 -8.97
C ASP A 59 2.02 -6.08 -8.71
N PRO A 60 0.88 -6.44 -8.08
CA PRO A 60 0.57 -7.82 -7.75
C PRO A 60 0.34 -8.71 -8.98
N GLY A 61 0.08 -8.11 -10.15
CA GLY A 61 -0.14 -8.77 -11.44
C GLY A 61 1.03 -8.68 -12.41
N ALA A 62 2.19 -8.15 -12.00
CA ALA A 62 3.34 -7.87 -12.88
C ALA A 62 3.03 -6.87 -14.02
N GLU A 63 2.16 -5.89 -13.77
CA GLU A 63 1.83 -4.83 -14.73
C GLU A 63 2.57 -3.53 -14.38
N GLY A 64 3.81 -3.39 -14.88
CA GLY A 64 4.71 -2.29 -14.51
C GLY A 64 4.12 -0.90 -14.78
N LYS A 65 3.58 -0.70 -15.98
CA LYS A 65 2.92 0.56 -16.37
C LYS A 65 1.76 0.93 -15.45
N ARG A 66 0.93 -0.05 -15.06
CA ARG A 66 -0.22 0.17 -14.18
C ARG A 66 0.21 0.64 -12.79
N GLY A 67 1.28 0.04 -12.26
CA GLY A 67 1.88 0.45 -10.98
C GLY A 67 2.41 1.88 -11.03
N ILE A 68 3.25 2.20 -12.02
CA ILE A 68 3.88 3.54 -12.15
C ILE A 68 2.86 4.66 -12.34
N GLN A 69 1.78 4.40 -13.08
CA GLN A 69 0.78 5.42 -13.41
C GLN A 69 0.25 6.19 -12.19
N GLN A 70 0.15 5.54 -11.02
CA GLN A 70 -0.36 6.16 -9.80
C GLN A 70 0.64 7.12 -9.14
N PHE A 71 1.93 6.99 -9.47
CA PHE A 71 3.03 7.70 -8.81
C PHE A 71 3.54 8.88 -9.62
N VAL A 72 3.14 9.03 -10.89
CA VAL A 72 3.59 10.11 -11.79
C VAL A 72 3.47 11.49 -11.14
N LYS A 73 2.35 11.78 -10.46
CA LYS A 73 2.16 13.07 -9.78
C LYS A 73 3.18 13.31 -8.66
N ALA A 74 3.50 12.28 -7.88
CA ALA A 74 4.53 12.37 -6.84
C ALA A 74 5.95 12.48 -7.43
N SER A 75 6.21 11.77 -8.54
CA SER A 75 7.46 11.87 -9.30
C SER A 75 7.70 13.27 -9.83
N GLU A 76 6.73 13.88 -10.50
CA GLU A 76 6.84 15.26 -11.00
C GLU A 76 7.02 16.27 -9.85
N SER A 77 6.37 16.03 -8.71
CA SER A 77 6.45 16.95 -7.57
C SER A 77 7.80 16.93 -6.86
N TYR A 78 8.48 15.78 -6.82
CA TYR A 78 9.62 15.55 -5.93
C TYR A 78 10.87 15.00 -6.62
N GLY A 79 10.82 14.79 -7.93
CA GLY A 79 11.95 14.34 -8.75
C GLY A 79 12.27 12.85 -8.63
N TYR A 80 11.30 12.00 -8.30
CA TYR A 80 11.52 10.56 -8.17
C TYR A 80 11.61 9.87 -9.52
N ILE A 81 12.66 9.09 -9.75
CA ILE A 81 12.62 8.02 -10.76
C ILE A 81 11.62 6.98 -10.29
N LEU A 82 10.71 6.54 -11.16
CA LEU A 82 9.79 5.44 -10.86
C LEU A 82 10.19 4.21 -11.65
N VAL A 83 10.21 3.05 -10.99
CA VAL A 83 10.55 1.76 -11.59
C VAL A 83 9.55 0.72 -11.13
N CYS A 84 9.00 -0.09 -12.04
CA CYS A 84 8.12 -1.20 -11.68
C CYS A 84 8.40 -2.41 -12.56
N SER A 85 8.68 -3.56 -11.94
CA SER A 85 8.95 -4.79 -12.66
C SER A 85 7.71 -5.29 -13.41
N ASN A 86 7.92 -5.84 -14.61
CA ASN A 86 6.91 -6.59 -15.37
C ASN A 86 6.95 -8.10 -15.07
N HIS A 87 7.65 -8.52 -14.00
CA HIS A 87 7.87 -9.95 -13.70
C HIS A 87 7.67 -10.31 -12.23
N THR A 88 7.77 -9.37 -11.29
CA THR A 88 7.36 -9.59 -9.90
C THR A 88 5.84 -9.61 -9.79
N LYS A 89 5.27 -10.62 -9.13
CA LYS A 89 3.81 -10.77 -8.96
C LYS A 89 3.47 -11.61 -7.74
N ASN A 90 2.19 -11.68 -7.38
CA ASN A 90 1.71 -12.56 -6.32
C ASN A 90 2.14 -14.03 -6.57
N GLY A 91 2.90 -14.57 -5.64
CA GLY A 91 3.55 -15.87 -5.75
C GLY A 91 4.72 -16.01 -4.76
N PRO A 92 5.62 -16.97 -4.97
CA PRO A 92 6.76 -17.24 -4.09
C PRO A 92 7.69 -16.02 -3.93
N TYR A 93 8.09 -15.74 -2.69
CA TYR A 93 8.95 -14.61 -2.37
C TYR A 93 10.34 -14.73 -2.98
N ASP A 94 10.99 -15.91 -2.90
CA ASP A 94 12.36 -16.11 -3.42
C ASP A 94 12.48 -15.71 -4.90
N ARG A 95 11.51 -16.14 -5.72
CA ARG A 95 11.44 -15.73 -7.13
C ARG A 95 11.39 -14.22 -7.29
N ASN A 96 10.54 -13.55 -6.51
CA ASN A 96 10.39 -12.10 -6.58
C ASN A 96 11.63 -11.36 -6.05
N PHE A 97 12.30 -11.89 -5.02
CA PHE A 97 13.56 -11.35 -4.52
C PHE A 97 14.66 -11.43 -5.57
N ASP A 98 14.79 -12.57 -6.27
CA ASP A 98 15.76 -12.75 -7.35
C ASP A 98 15.55 -11.76 -8.50
N ILE A 99 14.29 -11.59 -8.95
CA ILE A 99 13.93 -10.61 -9.99
C ILE A 99 14.25 -9.19 -9.51
N THR A 100 13.91 -8.87 -8.27
CA THR A 100 14.14 -7.55 -7.69
C THR A 100 15.63 -7.25 -7.59
N ASN A 101 16.45 -8.21 -7.17
CA ASN A 101 17.90 -8.05 -7.06
C ASN A 101 18.52 -7.69 -8.42
N ARG A 102 18.14 -8.39 -9.49
CA ARG A 102 18.61 -8.07 -10.84
C ARG A 102 18.16 -6.70 -11.32
N LEU A 103 16.92 -6.31 -11.00
CA LEU A 103 16.42 -4.97 -11.32
C LEU A 103 17.17 -3.88 -10.53
N PHE A 104 17.48 -4.13 -9.25
CA PHE A 104 18.28 -3.22 -8.43
C PHE A 104 19.70 -3.08 -8.99
N GLU A 105 20.36 -4.19 -9.30
CA GLU A 105 21.69 -4.20 -9.94
C GLU A 105 21.68 -3.38 -11.23
N PHE A 106 20.68 -3.59 -12.09
CA PHE A 106 20.53 -2.81 -13.30
C PHE A 106 20.36 -1.31 -13.03
N MET A 107 19.45 -0.93 -12.13
CA MET A 107 19.19 0.49 -11.86
C MET A 107 20.41 1.17 -11.24
N PHE A 108 21.09 0.53 -10.29
CA PHE A 108 22.26 1.09 -9.62
C PHE A 108 23.51 1.13 -10.51
N ALA A 109 23.62 0.24 -11.51
CA ALA A 109 24.70 0.29 -12.50
C ALA A 109 24.50 1.40 -13.54
N ASN A 110 23.25 1.73 -13.88
CA ASN A 110 22.94 2.60 -15.03
C ASN A 110 22.46 4.01 -14.65
N PHE A 111 22.06 4.24 -13.39
CA PHE A 111 21.53 5.52 -12.92
C PHE A 111 22.28 6.03 -11.70
N ARG A 112 22.45 7.35 -11.61
CA ARG A 112 22.98 8.01 -10.41
C ARG A 112 21.85 8.09 -9.37
N ILE A 113 21.85 7.19 -8.40
CA ILE A 113 20.81 7.11 -7.37
C ILE A 113 21.30 7.68 -6.04
N LYS A 114 20.45 8.48 -5.38
CA LYS A 114 20.64 8.92 -4.00
C LYS A 114 20.35 7.76 -3.05
N GLN A 115 21.40 7.18 -2.46
CA GLN A 115 21.33 5.97 -1.63
C GLN A 115 20.49 6.16 -0.35
N ASP A 116 20.44 7.38 0.17
CA ASP A 116 19.61 7.77 1.32
C ASP A 116 18.15 8.09 0.94
N GLN A 117 17.78 7.97 -0.34
CA GLN A 117 16.47 8.34 -0.89
C GLN A 117 15.92 7.24 -1.82
N ILE A 118 16.08 5.99 -1.40
CA ILE A 118 15.46 4.81 -2.01
C ILE A 118 14.16 4.51 -1.29
N TYR A 119 13.06 4.42 -2.03
CA TYR A 119 11.74 4.13 -1.51
C TYR A 119 11.14 2.91 -2.19
N LEU A 120 10.33 2.15 -1.45
CA LEU A 120 9.60 1.00 -1.98
C LEU A 120 8.09 1.24 -1.88
N SER A 121 7.33 0.73 -2.83
CA SER A 121 5.88 0.72 -2.75
C SER A 121 5.30 -0.48 -3.47
N GLY A 122 4.07 -0.83 -3.16
CA GLY A 122 3.34 -1.79 -3.95
C GLY A 122 1.89 -1.87 -3.52
N PHE A 123 1.09 -2.59 -4.29
CA PHE A 123 -0.33 -2.78 -4.01
C PHE A 123 -0.63 -4.23 -3.60
N SER A 124 -1.43 -4.41 -2.54
CA SER A 124 -1.88 -5.72 -2.07
C SER A 124 -0.68 -6.67 -1.82
N GLY A 125 -0.54 -7.80 -2.50
CA GLY A 125 0.66 -8.65 -2.36
C GLY A 125 1.97 -7.95 -2.76
N GLY A 126 1.94 -6.97 -3.67
CA GLY A 126 3.07 -6.10 -3.97
C GLY A 126 3.47 -5.19 -2.79
N SER A 127 2.50 -4.71 -1.98
CA SER A 127 2.77 -3.96 -0.75
C SER A 127 3.53 -4.81 0.27
N ARG A 128 3.08 -6.08 0.41
CA ARG A 128 3.73 -7.05 1.30
C ARG A 128 5.15 -7.37 0.82
N LEU A 129 5.37 -7.47 -0.50
CA LEU A 129 6.70 -7.62 -1.10
C LEU A 129 7.60 -6.41 -0.84
N ALA A 130 7.10 -5.18 -1.06
CA ALA A 130 7.83 -3.96 -0.77
C ALA A 130 8.28 -3.90 0.70
N SER A 131 7.38 -4.23 1.62
CA SER A 131 7.68 -4.28 3.06
C SER A 131 8.71 -5.36 3.40
N ALA A 132 8.58 -6.56 2.82
CA ALA A 132 9.55 -7.65 3.03
C ALA A 132 10.96 -7.25 2.58
N ILE A 133 11.09 -6.66 1.39
CA ILE A 133 12.38 -6.18 0.87
C ILE A 133 12.95 -5.08 1.78
N ALA A 134 12.12 -4.13 2.24
CA ALA A 134 12.56 -3.08 3.17
C ALA A 134 13.13 -3.66 4.47
N VAL A 135 12.46 -4.66 5.04
CA VAL A 135 12.88 -5.32 6.28
C VAL A 135 14.18 -6.10 6.10
N LEU A 136 14.28 -6.89 5.03
CA LEU A 136 15.44 -7.74 4.76
C LEU A 136 16.69 -6.94 4.38
N THR A 137 16.53 -5.83 3.67
CA THR A 137 17.66 -5.01 3.21
C THR A 137 18.07 -3.97 4.25
N ASN A 138 17.11 -3.40 4.98
CA ASN A 138 17.30 -2.26 5.88
C ASN A 138 18.10 -1.10 5.24
N GLN A 139 17.90 -0.88 3.94
CA GLN A 139 18.65 0.09 3.12
C GLN A 139 17.75 1.10 2.40
N VAL A 140 16.50 1.26 2.87
CA VAL A 140 15.52 2.14 2.23
C VAL A 140 15.11 3.26 3.18
N ALA A 141 14.80 4.42 2.62
CA ALA A 141 14.37 5.59 3.38
C ALA A 141 12.92 5.44 3.86
N GLY A 142 12.07 4.82 3.04
CA GLY A 142 10.69 4.57 3.41
C GLY A 142 9.91 3.63 2.49
N VAL A 143 8.74 3.24 2.97
CA VAL A 143 7.81 2.33 2.30
C VAL A 143 6.43 2.98 2.21
N VAL A 144 5.82 2.94 1.02
CA VAL A 144 4.41 3.29 0.81
C VAL A 144 3.63 1.99 0.60
N GLY A 145 2.93 1.51 1.63
CA GLY A 145 2.16 0.27 1.55
C GLY A 145 0.71 0.52 1.13
N CYS A 146 0.33 0.13 -0.10
CA CYS A 146 -1.01 0.35 -0.62
C CYS A 146 -1.90 -0.89 -0.45
N GLY A 147 -3.00 -0.76 0.31
CA GLY A 147 -4.04 -1.79 0.42
C GLY A 147 -3.58 -3.14 0.98
N ALA A 148 -2.46 -3.20 1.70
CA ALA A 148 -1.99 -4.33 2.51
C ALA A 148 -0.78 -3.93 3.35
N GLY A 149 -0.61 -4.57 4.51
CA GLY A 149 0.46 -4.31 5.46
C GLY A 149 1.69 -5.16 5.17
N PHE A 150 1.88 -6.22 5.95
CA PHE A 150 3.07 -7.06 5.91
C PHE A 150 2.76 -8.47 5.40
N SER A 151 3.80 -9.20 5.03
CA SER A 151 3.66 -10.63 4.74
C SER A 151 3.36 -11.43 6.02
N GLN A 152 2.95 -12.68 5.86
CA GLN A 152 2.72 -13.59 6.99
C GLN A 152 4.04 -14.17 7.57
N GLU A 153 5.15 -14.05 6.84
CA GLU A 153 6.46 -14.49 7.31
C GLU A 153 7.01 -13.52 8.35
N SER A 154 7.32 -14.04 9.53
CA SER A 154 7.79 -13.21 10.66
C SER A 154 9.08 -12.44 10.36
N SER A 155 9.99 -13.01 9.55
CA SER A 155 11.24 -12.38 9.10
C SER A 155 11.03 -11.19 8.17
N HIS A 156 9.82 -11.01 7.62
CA HIS A 156 9.46 -9.92 6.72
C HIS A 156 8.67 -8.80 7.43
N ILE A 157 8.48 -8.90 8.75
CA ILE A 157 7.73 -7.91 9.54
C ILE A 157 8.72 -6.92 10.18
N PRO A 158 8.47 -5.60 10.10
CA PRO A 158 9.35 -4.60 10.70
C PRO A 158 9.50 -4.81 12.20
N SER A 159 10.72 -4.67 12.71
CA SER A 159 11.04 -4.86 14.13
C SER A 159 12.05 -3.84 14.64
N THR A 160 13.25 -3.79 14.05
CA THR A 160 14.36 -2.92 14.48
C THR A 160 14.84 -1.97 13.38
N GLN A 161 14.26 -2.05 12.19
CA GLN A 161 14.60 -1.20 11.06
C GLN A 161 14.19 0.26 11.33
N ASN A 162 14.76 1.19 10.59
CA ASN A 162 14.53 2.63 10.81
C ASN A 162 13.88 3.35 9.61
N PHE A 163 13.44 2.65 8.56
CA PHE A 163 12.72 3.28 7.46
C PHE A 163 11.37 3.84 7.91
N ALA A 164 10.90 4.91 7.25
CA ALA A 164 9.56 5.44 7.51
C ALA A 164 8.49 4.61 6.78
N TYR A 165 7.34 4.34 7.41
CA TYR A 165 6.26 3.56 6.80
C TYR A 165 4.97 4.37 6.68
N VAL A 166 4.44 4.52 5.48
CA VAL A 166 3.11 5.08 5.26
C VAL A 166 2.20 4.04 4.61
N GLY A 167 1.17 3.64 5.35
CA GLY A 167 0.07 2.86 4.81
C GLY A 167 -0.92 3.76 4.08
N VAL A 168 -1.48 3.29 2.97
CA VAL A 168 -2.58 3.97 2.27
C VAL A 168 -3.67 2.94 1.94
N CYS A 169 -4.90 3.19 2.38
CA CYS A 169 -5.95 2.18 2.28
C CYS A 169 -7.34 2.79 2.14
N GLY A 170 -8.13 2.26 1.19
CA GLY A 170 -9.56 2.52 1.15
C GLY A 170 -10.26 1.91 2.36
N ASP A 171 -11.28 2.57 2.89
CA ASP A 171 -12.05 2.07 4.04
C ASP A 171 -13.03 0.93 3.69
N ARG A 172 -13.21 0.64 2.39
CA ARG A 172 -13.93 -0.52 1.84
C ARG A 172 -12.99 -1.55 1.23
N ASP A 173 -11.68 -1.40 1.44
CA ASP A 173 -10.66 -2.38 1.07
C ASP A 173 -10.70 -3.59 2.02
N MET A 174 -10.68 -4.82 1.50
CA MET A 174 -10.69 -6.04 2.31
C MET A 174 -9.56 -6.10 3.36
N ASN A 175 -8.44 -5.43 3.12
CA ASN A 175 -7.30 -5.36 4.04
C ASN A 175 -7.37 -4.15 4.99
N TYR A 176 -8.48 -3.41 5.07
CA TYR A 176 -8.59 -2.22 5.93
C TYR A 176 -8.26 -2.51 7.41
N GLN A 177 -8.79 -3.60 7.96
CA GLN A 177 -8.47 -4.01 9.33
C GLN A 177 -6.99 -4.42 9.49
N GLU A 178 -6.40 -5.05 8.48
CA GLU A 178 -4.96 -5.36 8.47
C GLU A 178 -4.14 -4.08 8.56
N MET A 179 -4.49 -3.05 7.80
CA MET A 179 -3.78 -1.77 7.79
C MET A 179 -3.88 -1.03 9.13
N ILE A 180 -5.04 -1.05 9.79
CA ILE A 180 -5.20 -0.49 11.14
C ILE A 180 -4.32 -1.24 12.15
N ARG A 181 -4.29 -2.59 12.07
CA ARG A 181 -3.43 -3.40 12.94
C ARG A 181 -1.95 -3.14 12.67
N ALA A 182 -1.54 -2.97 11.41
CA ALA A 182 -0.18 -2.63 11.04
C ALA A 182 0.24 -1.27 11.63
N LYS A 183 -0.59 -0.22 11.51
CA LYS A 183 -0.36 1.08 12.19
C LYS A 183 -0.17 0.88 13.69
N GLY A 184 -1.10 0.20 14.35
CA GLY A 184 -1.05 -0.03 15.79
C GLY A 184 0.18 -0.83 16.24
N TYR A 185 0.60 -1.82 15.45
CA TYR A 185 1.83 -2.58 15.68
C TYR A 185 3.08 -1.69 15.59
N LEU A 186 3.21 -0.92 14.51
CA LEU A 186 4.36 -0.01 14.32
C LEU A 186 4.43 1.08 15.38
N GLN A 187 3.28 1.62 15.81
CA GLN A 187 3.22 2.59 16.91
C GLN A 187 3.74 2.01 18.23
N LYS A 188 3.43 0.75 18.55
CA LYS A 188 3.96 0.07 19.75
C LYS A 188 5.48 -0.11 19.70
N LEU A 189 6.05 -0.17 18.49
CA LEU A 189 7.50 -0.24 18.27
C LEU A 189 8.16 1.14 18.13
N ASN A 190 7.42 2.24 18.31
CA ASN A 190 7.90 3.60 18.04
C ASN A 190 8.46 3.81 16.63
N PHE A 191 7.98 3.04 15.64
CA PHE A 191 8.35 3.26 14.24
C PHE A 191 7.82 4.61 13.75
N THR A 192 8.58 5.32 12.91
CA THR A 192 8.09 6.48 12.16
C THR A 192 7.03 6.00 11.16
N ASN A 193 5.75 6.20 11.49
CA ASN A 193 4.66 5.70 10.65
C ASN A 193 3.41 6.57 10.64
N THR A 194 2.62 6.45 9.57
CA THR A 194 1.24 6.93 9.49
C THR A 194 0.39 5.98 8.64
N LEU A 195 -0.93 6.04 8.81
CA LEU A 195 -1.90 5.46 7.88
C LEU A 195 -2.71 6.61 7.27
N ILE A 196 -2.94 6.57 5.97
CA ILE A 196 -3.83 7.48 5.23
C ILE A 196 -5.02 6.66 4.77
N THR A 197 -6.21 6.99 5.28
CA THR A 197 -7.46 6.36 4.84
C THR A 197 -8.26 7.30 3.95
N TYR A 198 -9.08 6.71 3.09
CA TYR A 198 -9.97 7.42 2.17
C TYR A 198 -11.19 6.53 1.84
N ASP A 199 -12.25 7.15 1.32
CA ASP A 199 -13.37 6.38 0.77
C ASP A 199 -12.92 5.67 -0.52
N GLY A 200 -12.76 4.35 -0.43
CA GLY A 200 -12.23 3.56 -1.54
C GLY A 200 -12.29 2.07 -1.28
N ASN A 201 -12.27 1.30 -2.36
CA ASN A 201 -12.28 -0.17 -2.35
C ASN A 201 -10.87 -0.75 -2.51
N HIS A 202 -10.76 -2.07 -2.67
CA HIS A 202 -9.49 -2.75 -2.94
C HIS A 202 -9.04 -2.59 -4.40
N SER A 203 -8.50 -1.41 -4.71
CA SER A 203 -7.93 -1.06 -6.00
C SER A 203 -6.62 -0.29 -5.81
N TRP A 204 -5.88 -0.09 -6.90
CA TRP A 204 -4.71 0.77 -6.89
C TRP A 204 -5.07 2.15 -6.31
N THR A 205 -4.26 2.59 -5.35
CA THR A 205 -4.46 3.85 -4.65
C THR A 205 -4.47 5.03 -5.63
N PRO A 206 -5.46 5.94 -5.55
CA PRO A 206 -5.53 7.10 -6.44
C PRO A 206 -4.29 7.99 -6.36
N PRO A 207 -3.89 8.67 -7.46
CA PRO A 207 -2.67 9.48 -7.50
C PRO A 207 -2.57 10.56 -6.41
N ASP A 208 -3.70 11.15 -6.01
CA ASP A 208 -3.73 12.17 -4.95
C ASP A 208 -3.43 11.59 -3.56
N GLN A 209 -3.82 10.34 -3.32
CA GLN A 209 -3.52 9.65 -2.06
C GLN A 209 -2.06 9.19 -2.02
N ILE A 210 -1.51 8.76 -3.17
CA ILE A 210 -0.07 8.53 -3.32
C ILE A 210 0.71 9.82 -3.06
N LEU A 211 0.32 10.94 -3.66
CA LEU A 211 0.97 12.23 -3.42
C LEU A 211 0.93 12.60 -1.93
N ARG A 212 -0.20 12.41 -1.23
CA ARG A 212 -0.28 12.65 0.23
C ARG A 212 0.70 11.80 1.02
N ALA A 213 0.93 10.55 0.62
CA ALA A 213 1.92 9.68 1.25
C ALA A 213 3.35 10.22 1.07
N PHE A 214 3.69 10.68 -0.14
CA PHE A 214 4.99 11.30 -0.41
C PHE A 214 5.14 12.68 0.26
N ASP A 215 4.09 13.50 0.34
CA ASP A 215 4.11 14.76 1.09
C ASP A 215 4.54 14.52 2.55
N TRP A 216 4.08 13.42 3.15
CA TRP A 216 4.47 13.02 4.50
C TRP A 216 5.91 12.50 4.57
N LEU A 217 6.31 11.59 3.66
CA LEU A 217 7.68 11.07 3.58
C LEU A 217 8.71 12.18 3.39
N GLU A 218 8.37 13.20 2.62
CA GLU A 218 9.19 14.37 2.36
C GLU A 218 9.43 15.22 3.63
N ILE A 219 8.46 15.28 4.56
CA ILE A 219 8.69 15.86 5.90
C ILE A 219 9.55 14.95 6.76
N GLN A 220 9.38 13.62 6.68
CA GLN A 220 10.25 12.69 7.41
C GLN A 220 11.70 12.74 6.92
N ALA A 221 11.91 12.89 5.61
CA ALA A 221 13.23 13.07 5.01
C ALA A 221 13.88 14.39 5.45
N HIS A 222 13.08 15.46 5.63
CA HIS A 222 13.55 16.72 6.22
C HIS A 222 13.98 16.56 7.68
N LEU A 223 13.16 15.92 8.50
CA LEU A 223 13.47 15.65 9.91
C LEU A 223 14.71 14.77 10.09
N ARG A 224 15.07 13.97 9.08
CA ARG A 224 16.28 13.14 9.02
C ARG A 224 17.46 13.84 8.34
N GLU A 225 17.33 15.10 7.98
CA GLU A 225 18.35 15.90 7.28
C GLU A 225 18.76 15.36 5.89
N VAL A 226 17.96 14.48 5.31
CA VAL A 226 18.17 13.85 3.98
C VAL A 226 17.64 14.73 2.85
N ARG A 227 16.54 15.45 3.08
CA ARG A 227 15.98 16.44 2.15
C ARG A 227 15.59 17.72 2.87
N LYS A 228 16.42 18.75 2.76
CA LYS A 228 16.08 20.08 3.29
C LYS A 228 14.84 20.64 2.60
N LYS A 229 14.03 21.35 3.38
CA LYS A 229 12.82 22.03 2.95
C LYS A 229 12.80 23.40 3.58
N GLU A 230 12.30 24.37 2.83
CA GLU A 230 12.10 25.72 3.32
C GLU A 230 10.92 25.76 4.29
N ALA A 231 10.95 26.71 5.22
CA ALA A 231 9.88 26.88 6.22
C ALA A 231 8.50 27.05 5.56
N SER A 232 8.44 27.73 4.41
CA SER A 232 7.21 27.90 3.62
C SER A 232 6.65 26.58 3.06
N GLU A 233 7.53 25.64 2.67
CA GLU A 233 7.10 24.32 2.18
C GLU A 233 6.55 23.45 3.31
N ILE A 234 7.22 23.47 4.47
CA ILE A 234 6.76 22.77 5.68
C ILE A 234 5.39 23.33 6.11
N TYR A 235 5.24 24.65 6.11
CA TYR A 235 3.97 25.31 6.45
C TYR A 235 2.85 24.94 5.47
N LYS A 236 3.13 24.91 4.15
CA LYS A 236 2.16 24.47 3.14
C LYS A 236 1.72 23.02 3.35
N SER A 237 2.67 22.13 3.65
CA SER A 237 2.41 20.72 3.97
C SER A 237 1.52 20.58 5.22
N TYR A 238 1.87 21.27 6.31
CA TYR A 238 1.07 21.34 7.54
C TYR A 238 -0.37 21.83 7.26
N LYS A 239 -0.51 22.94 6.53
CA LYS A 239 -1.81 23.52 6.19
C LYS A 239 -2.68 22.56 5.39
N LYS A 240 -2.10 21.77 4.47
CA LYS A 240 -2.84 20.75 3.72
C LYS A 240 -3.42 19.69 4.66
N VAL A 241 -2.61 19.13 5.56
CA VAL A 241 -3.06 18.12 6.53
C VAL A 241 -4.13 18.69 7.47
N TYR A 242 -3.89 19.89 8.03
CA TYR A 242 -4.84 20.53 8.93
C TYR A 242 -6.18 20.86 8.25
N ASN A 243 -6.14 21.39 7.02
CA ASN A 243 -7.35 21.73 6.28
C ASN A 243 -8.16 20.47 5.90
N THR A 244 -7.52 19.34 5.58
CA THR A 244 -8.24 18.07 5.39
C THR A 244 -8.95 17.64 6.67
N GLY A 245 -8.33 17.83 7.84
CA GLY A 245 -8.99 17.57 9.13
C GLY A 245 -10.20 18.47 9.39
N LEU A 246 -10.09 19.77 9.05
CA LEU A 246 -11.18 20.73 9.19
C LEU A 246 -12.36 20.43 8.27
N GLU A 247 -12.09 20.08 7.01
CA GLU A 247 -13.11 19.72 6.03
C GLU A 247 -13.87 18.45 6.46
N ALA A 248 -13.14 17.41 6.86
CA ALA A 248 -13.74 16.19 7.39
C ALA A 248 -14.57 16.44 8.66
N GLU A 249 -14.11 17.30 9.58
CA GLU A 249 -14.87 17.68 10.77
C GLU A 249 -16.18 18.40 10.39
N LYS A 250 -16.14 19.30 9.41
CA LYS A 250 -17.31 20.01 8.89
C LYS A 250 -18.32 19.06 8.25
N GLU A 251 -17.83 18.04 7.54
CA GLU A 251 -18.64 17.00 6.89
C GLU A 251 -19.08 15.88 7.86
N SER A 252 -18.71 15.98 9.14
CA SER A 252 -18.96 14.94 10.16
C SER A 252 -18.27 13.60 9.89
N ASP A 253 -17.25 13.56 9.03
CA ASP A 253 -16.33 12.43 8.92
C ASP A 253 -15.28 12.50 10.05
N LEU A 254 -15.73 12.10 11.24
CA LEU A 254 -14.92 12.20 12.45
C LEU A 254 -13.73 11.23 12.46
N ILE A 255 -13.73 10.16 11.64
CA ILE A 255 -12.58 9.26 11.51
C ILE A 255 -11.46 9.98 10.75
N ILE A 256 -11.77 10.54 9.59
CA ILE A 256 -10.80 11.30 8.79
C ILE A 256 -10.34 12.56 9.52
N ALA A 257 -11.22 13.25 10.24
CA ALA A 257 -10.85 14.41 11.05
C ALA A 257 -9.80 14.05 12.11
N VAL A 258 -10.08 13.01 12.92
CA VAL A 258 -9.15 12.55 13.97
C VAL A 258 -7.83 12.07 13.36
N GLU A 259 -7.87 11.30 12.28
CA GLU A 259 -6.66 10.82 11.60
C GLU A 259 -5.75 11.96 11.15
N ASN A 260 -6.31 13.02 10.55
CA ASN A 260 -5.52 14.16 10.09
C ASN A 260 -5.01 15.03 11.24
N TYR A 261 -5.79 15.20 12.31
CA TYR A 261 -5.33 15.93 13.49
C TYR A 261 -4.22 15.17 14.23
N GLU A 262 -4.34 13.85 14.41
CA GLU A 262 -3.27 13.01 14.96
C GLU A 262 -2.00 13.09 14.09
N ARG A 263 -2.15 13.03 12.76
CA ARG A 263 -1.02 13.17 11.83
C ARG A 263 -0.37 14.55 11.93
N ALA A 264 -1.16 15.61 12.10
CA ALA A 264 -0.64 16.95 12.28
C ALA A 264 0.19 17.05 13.57
N LEU A 265 -0.34 16.51 14.67
CA LEU A 265 0.37 16.48 15.97
C LEU A 265 1.66 15.66 15.91
N THR A 266 1.66 14.53 15.23
CA THR A 266 2.83 13.63 15.18
C THR A 266 3.89 14.10 14.19
N THR A 267 3.49 14.74 13.09
CA THR A 267 4.40 15.17 12.03
C THR A 267 4.99 16.56 12.28
N TYR A 268 4.23 17.50 12.88
CA TYR A 268 4.62 18.92 12.91
C TYR A 268 4.81 19.53 14.30
N ASN A 269 4.76 18.73 15.38
CA ASN A 269 4.94 19.24 16.75
C ASN A 269 6.29 19.94 16.99
N SER A 270 7.33 19.56 16.24
CA SER A 270 8.66 20.16 16.34
C SER A 270 8.77 21.51 15.64
N PHE A 271 7.80 21.86 14.78
CA PHE A 271 7.81 23.11 14.02
C PHE A 271 6.85 24.16 14.59
N TYR A 272 5.73 23.74 15.18
CA TYR A 272 4.64 24.64 15.56
C TYR A 272 4.02 24.27 16.91
N ASN A 273 3.45 25.27 17.60
CA ASN A 273 2.54 25.02 18.71
C ASN A 273 1.15 24.62 18.17
N LEU A 274 0.63 23.47 18.62
CA LEU A 274 -0.58 22.83 18.11
C LEU A 274 -1.70 22.71 19.16
N ASP A 275 -1.72 23.55 20.20
CA ASP A 275 -2.75 23.57 21.26
C ASP A 275 -4.20 23.56 20.72
N SER A 276 -4.44 24.24 19.60
CA SER A 276 -5.76 24.27 18.95
C SER A 276 -6.20 22.89 18.43
N ILE A 277 -5.28 22.11 17.87
CA ILE A 277 -5.52 20.75 17.38
C ILE A 277 -5.74 19.80 18.57
N VAL A 278 -4.94 19.93 19.63
CA VAL A 278 -5.12 19.16 20.87
C VAL A 278 -6.53 19.38 21.46
N ASN A 279 -6.99 20.63 21.52
CA ASN A 279 -8.32 20.96 22.01
C ASN A 279 -9.43 20.40 21.11
N LYS A 280 -9.28 20.47 19.79
CA LYS A 280 -10.22 19.86 18.83
C LYS A 280 -10.36 18.36 19.04
N LEU A 281 -9.24 17.63 19.12
CA LEU A 281 -9.26 16.18 19.40
C LEU A 281 -9.94 15.87 20.73
N LYS A 282 -9.65 16.63 21.79
CA LYS A 282 -10.30 16.47 23.10
C LYS A 282 -11.82 16.64 23.03
N ILE A 283 -12.31 17.60 22.24
CA ILE A 283 -13.74 17.83 22.01
C ILE A 283 -14.35 16.64 21.24
N ILE A 284 -13.73 16.24 20.12
CA ILE A 284 -14.22 15.13 19.29
C ILE A 284 -14.28 13.83 20.11
N HIS A 285 -13.20 13.48 20.83
CA HIS A 285 -13.13 12.27 21.65
C HIS A 285 -14.19 12.21 22.76
N LYS A 286 -14.60 13.37 23.31
CA LYS A 286 -15.64 13.43 24.33
C LYS A 286 -17.05 13.37 23.75
N SER A 287 -17.22 13.71 22.47
CA SER A 287 -18.52 13.78 21.80
C SER A 287 -19.26 12.43 21.77
N LYS A 288 -20.59 12.49 21.90
CA LYS A 288 -21.45 11.30 21.78
C LYS A 288 -21.40 10.71 20.36
N ALA A 289 -21.33 11.57 19.34
CA ALA A 289 -21.24 11.17 17.94
C ALA A 289 -20.02 10.28 17.68
N TYR A 290 -18.83 10.73 18.10
CA TYR A 290 -17.60 9.96 17.91
C TYR A 290 -17.60 8.65 18.71
N LYS A 291 -18.05 8.66 19.97
CA LYS A 291 -18.18 7.44 20.80
C LYS A 291 -19.12 6.41 20.17
N ASN A 292 -20.25 6.85 19.60
CA ASN A 292 -21.17 5.97 18.91
C ASN A 292 -20.58 5.44 17.60
N LEU A 293 -19.86 6.29 16.85
CA LEU A 293 -19.15 5.89 15.64
C LEU A 293 -18.13 4.78 15.94
N LEU A 294 -17.28 4.94 16.96
CA LEU A 294 -16.30 3.93 17.35
C LEU A 294 -16.96 2.60 17.78
N LYS A 295 -18.09 2.66 18.49
CA LYS A 295 -18.88 1.45 18.81
C LYS A 295 -19.40 0.76 17.55
N SER A 296 -19.86 1.53 16.56
CA SER A 296 -20.32 1.00 15.27
C SER A 296 -19.19 0.33 14.50
N VAL A 297 -18.02 0.99 14.42
CA VAL A 297 -16.81 0.45 13.79
C VAL A 297 -16.39 -0.86 14.47
N SER A 298 -16.32 -0.88 15.80
CA SER A 298 -15.96 -2.09 16.55
C SER A 298 -16.93 -3.24 16.27
N LYS A 299 -18.24 -2.98 16.35
CA LYS A 299 -19.29 -3.98 16.05
C LYS A 299 -19.15 -4.51 14.62
N ALA A 300 -18.87 -3.64 13.65
CA ALA A 300 -18.66 -4.03 12.28
C ALA A 300 -17.41 -4.92 12.14
N PHE A 301 -16.29 -4.56 12.78
CA PHE A 301 -15.05 -5.35 12.73
C PHE A 301 -15.20 -6.73 13.35
N ASP A 302 -15.87 -6.84 14.50
CA ASP A 302 -16.11 -8.13 15.16
C ASP A 302 -16.97 -9.05 14.28
N LYS A 303 -18.04 -8.49 13.67
CA LYS A 303 -18.87 -9.21 12.69
C LYS A 303 -18.06 -9.64 11.47
N GLU A 304 -17.22 -8.76 10.94
CA GLU A 304 -16.38 -9.03 9.76
C GLU A 304 -15.45 -10.22 9.99
N VAL A 305 -14.80 -10.28 11.16
CA VAL A 305 -13.91 -11.39 11.53
C VAL A 305 -14.68 -12.71 11.59
N ALA A 306 -15.84 -12.71 12.25
CA ALA A 306 -16.68 -13.90 12.37
C ALA A 306 -17.20 -14.39 11.00
N LEU A 307 -17.69 -13.47 10.18
CA LEU A 307 -18.21 -13.79 8.84
C LEU A 307 -17.10 -14.22 7.89
N THR A 308 -15.96 -13.53 7.90
CA THR A 308 -14.79 -13.91 7.08
C THR A 308 -14.39 -15.34 7.40
N LYS A 309 -14.20 -15.68 8.68
CA LYS A 309 -13.88 -17.05 9.11
C LYS A 309 -14.92 -18.06 8.62
N LYS A 310 -16.22 -17.76 8.75
CA LYS A 310 -17.31 -18.63 8.31
C LYS A 310 -17.23 -18.92 6.81
N PHE A 311 -17.18 -17.87 5.98
CA PHE A 311 -17.18 -18.02 4.53
C PHE A 311 -15.87 -18.61 3.99
N THR A 312 -14.71 -18.22 4.52
CA THR A 312 -13.43 -18.78 4.07
C THR A 312 -13.30 -20.25 4.45
N THR A 313 -13.71 -20.63 5.66
CA THR A 313 -13.73 -22.05 6.08
C THR A 313 -14.57 -22.87 5.11
N ARG A 314 -15.78 -22.41 4.81
CA ARG A 314 -16.67 -23.11 3.87
C ARG A 314 -16.08 -23.17 2.46
N LEU A 315 -15.51 -22.08 1.96
CA LEU A 315 -14.85 -22.04 0.65
C LEU A 315 -13.71 -23.06 0.57
N PHE A 316 -12.88 -23.18 1.60
CA PHE A 316 -11.79 -24.18 1.62
C PHE A 316 -12.31 -25.63 1.72
N GLU A 317 -13.41 -25.87 2.43
CA GLU A 317 -14.06 -27.20 2.47
C GLU A 317 -14.61 -27.60 1.10
N ASP A 318 -15.34 -26.69 0.43
CA ASP A 318 -15.86 -26.91 -0.92
C ASP A 318 -14.71 -27.09 -1.92
N TYR A 319 -13.61 -26.34 -1.77
CA TYR A 319 -12.42 -26.45 -2.60
C TYR A 319 -11.70 -27.80 -2.47
N LYS A 320 -11.74 -28.44 -1.30
CA LYS A 320 -11.24 -29.82 -1.12
C LYS A 320 -12.15 -30.87 -1.76
N LYS A 321 -13.44 -30.58 -1.90
CA LYS A 321 -14.46 -31.52 -2.41
C LYS A 321 -15.34 -30.87 -3.50
N PRO A 322 -14.79 -30.50 -4.67
CA PRO A 322 -15.48 -29.68 -5.65
C PRO A 322 -16.74 -30.33 -6.26
N ASN A 323 -16.89 -31.66 -6.19
CA ASN A 323 -18.09 -32.37 -6.65
C ASN A 323 -19.24 -32.38 -5.61
N LYS A 324 -19.00 -31.90 -4.38
CA LYS A 324 -19.96 -31.91 -3.27
C LYS A 324 -20.22 -30.52 -2.71
N ILE A 325 -20.10 -29.48 -3.56
CA ILE A 325 -20.45 -28.12 -3.15
C ILE A 325 -21.93 -28.06 -2.77
N ASP A 326 -22.19 -27.51 -1.60
CA ASP A 326 -23.54 -27.20 -1.15
C ASP A 326 -23.87 -25.73 -1.51
N LEU A 327 -24.44 -25.55 -2.70
CA LEU A 327 -24.83 -24.24 -3.24
C LEU A 327 -25.97 -23.61 -2.45
N SER A 328 -26.83 -24.43 -1.86
CA SER A 328 -27.97 -23.96 -1.07
C SER A 328 -27.49 -23.15 0.13
N TRP A 329 -26.42 -23.60 0.80
CA TRP A 329 -25.78 -22.83 1.85
C TRP A 329 -25.25 -21.48 1.36
N TRP A 330 -24.59 -21.43 0.20
CA TRP A 330 -24.07 -20.17 -0.36
C TRP A 330 -25.20 -19.18 -0.66
N GLU A 331 -26.25 -19.63 -1.35
CA GLU A 331 -27.42 -18.81 -1.66
C GLU A 331 -28.10 -18.31 -0.38
N GLN A 332 -28.28 -19.19 0.61
CA GLN A 332 -28.89 -18.84 1.88
C GLN A 332 -28.06 -17.81 2.67
N GLU A 333 -26.75 -18.00 2.76
CA GLU A 333 -25.86 -17.14 3.54
C GLU A 333 -25.60 -15.80 2.85
N LEU A 334 -25.43 -15.77 1.53
CA LEU A 334 -25.33 -14.52 0.77
C LEU A 334 -26.64 -13.74 0.82
N GLY A 335 -27.78 -14.41 0.76
CA GLY A 335 -29.09 -13.78 0.96
C GLY A 335 -29.28 -13.19 2.36
N LYS A 336 -28.63 -13.74 3.41
CA LYS A 336 -28.59 -13.12 4.74
C LYS A 336 -27.76 -11.82 4.72
N LEU A 337 -26.64 -11.79 4.01
CA LEU A 337 -25.81 -10.58 3.87
C LEU A 337 -26.56 -9.46 3.15
N GLU A 338 -27.32 -9.77 2.10
CA GLU A 338 -28.15 -8.79 1.39
C GLU A 338 -29.23 -8.17 2.28
N LYS A 339 -29.85 -8.98 3.15
CA LYS A 339 -30.83 -8.48 4.12
C LYS A 339 -30.18 -7.59 5.18
N LEU A 340 -28.92 -7.87 5.55
CA LEU A 340 -28.16 -7.07 6.50
C LEU A 340 -27.80 -5.70 5.90
N ASP A 341 -27.40 -5.67 4.64
CA ASP A 341 -27.01 -4.45 3.91
C ASP A 341 -28.12 -3.39 3.89
N LYS A 342 -29.38 -3.82 3.74
CA LYS A 342 -30.54 -2.92 3.69
C LYS A 342 -30.90 -2.26 5.02
N LYS A 343 -30.43 -2.78 6.16
CA LYS A 343 -30.99 -2.45 7.49
C LYS A 343 -30.01 -1.80 8.47
N GLU A 344 -28.71 -1.88 8.21
CA GLU A 344 -27.70 -1.44 9.18
C GLU A 344 -27.00 -0.14 8.76
N ASP A 345 -26.18 0.37 9.68
CA ASP A 345 -25.45 1.61 9.56
C ASP A 345 -24.34 1.54 8.49
N ILE A 346 -23.79 2.71 8.14
CA ILE A 346 -22.76 2.85 7.11
C ILE A 346 -21.50 1.99 7.38
N GLN A 347 -21.10 1.78 8.65
CA GLN A 347 -19.93 0.95 8.95
C GLN A 347 -20.19 -0.53 8.67
N THR A 348 -21.42 -0.99 8.91
CA THR A 348 -21.86 -2.34 8.53
C THR A 348 -21.87 -2.50 7.00
N LYS A 349 -22.30 -1.49 6.23
CA LYS A 349 -22.26 -1.55 4.76
C LYS A 349 -20.84 -1.64 4.21
N LYS A 350 -19.93 -0.78 4.69
CA LYS A 350 -18.50 -0.82 4.33
C LYS A 350 -17.89 -2.19 4.67
N MET A 351 -18.24 -2.76 5.83
CA MET A 351 -17.82 -4.11 6.22
C MET A 351 -18.31 -5.20 5.26
N LEU A 352 -19.56 -5.11 4.79
CA LEU A 352 -20.09 -6.08 3.84
C LEU A 352 -19.38 -6.01 2.48
N GLU A 353 -19.02 -4.82 2.01
CA GLU A 353 -18.19 -4.66 0.81
C GLU A 353 -16.81 -5.31 0.98
N ARG A 354 -16.14 -5.05 2.12
CA ARG A 354 -14.85 -5.68 2.46
C ARG A 354 -14.95 -7.21 2.50
N LEU A 355 -15.97 -7.74 3.19
CA LEU A 355 -16.22 -9.17 3.31
C LEU A 355 -16.45 -9.83 1.96
N ARG A 356 -17.32 -9.25 1.12
CA ARG A 356 -17.59 -9.78 -0.23
C ARG A 356 -16.32 -9.80 -1.05
N PHE A 357 -15.56 -8.70 -1.05
CA PHE A 357 -14.32 -8.63 -1.80
C PHE A 357 -13.27 -9.62 -1.26
N GLN A 358 -13.17 -9.82 0.06
CA GLN A 358 -12.29 -10.84 0.66
C GLN A 358 -12.60 -12.24 0.13
N ILE A 359 -13.87 -12.63 0.11
CA ILE A 359 -14.28 -13.96 -0.38
C ILE A 359 -13.97 -14.09 -1.88
N PHE A 360 -14.27 -13.05 -2.66
CA PHE A 360 -13.94 -13.00 -4.08
C PHE A 360 -12.43 -13.12 -4.33
N ALA A 361 -11.61 -12.39 -3.58
CA ALA A 361 -10.16 -12.37 -3.74
C ALA A 361 -9.53 -13.72 -3.40
N VAL A 362 -10.01 -14.38 -2.33
CA VAL A 362 -9.58 -15.75 -2.00
C VAL A 362 -9.93 -16.70 -3.13
N ALA A 363 -11.18 -16.69 -3.61
CA ALA A 363 -11.60 -17.53 -4.74
C ALA A 363 -10.81 -17.22 -6.02
N TYR A 364 -10.54 -15.95 -6.33
CA TYR A 364 -9.69 -15.55 -7.44
C TYR A 364 -8.27 -16.10 -7.30
N SER A 365 -7.69 -16.02 -6.10
CA SER A 365 -6.34 -16.50 -5.84
C SER A 365 -6.19 -18.01 -6.06
N MET A 366 -7.25 -18.79 -5.83
CA MET A 366 -7.26 -20.24 -6.08
C MET A 366 -7.03 -20.60 -7.57
N ASN A 367 -7.22 -19.67 -8.49
CA ASN A 367 -6.90 -19.86 -9.90
C ASN A 367 -5.48 -19.42 -10.29
N ASN A 368 -4.73 -18.82 -9.37
CA ASN A 368 -3.35 -18.42 -9.61
C ASN A 368 -2.41 -19.62 -9.39
N PRO A 369 -1.73 -20.13 -10.46
CA PRO A 369 -0.84 -21.28 -10.35
C PRO A 369 0.43 -21.01 -9.52
N ASN A 370 0.76 -19.73 -9.24
CA ASN A 370 1.87 -19.38 -8.36
C ASN A 370 1.49 -19.47 -6.87
N LEU A 371 0.21 -19.67 -6.55
CA LEU A 371 -0.31 -19.71 -5.19
C LEU A 371 -1.00 -21.05 -4.87
N TYR A 372 -1.63 -21.69 -5.87
CA TYR A 372 -2.38 -22.93 -5.68
C TYR A 372 -2.17 -23.93 -6.83
N GLU A 373 -2.01 -25.20 -6.49
CA GLU A 373 -2.01 -26.33 -7.42
C GLU A 373 -3.44 -26.84 -7.68
N SER A 374 -4.26 -26.01 -8.34
CA SER A 374 -5.68 -26.32 -8.59
C SER A 374 -5.90 -27.22 -9.80
N ASN A 375 -6.69 -28.29 -9.65
CA ASN A 375 -7.23 -29.08 -10.76
C ASN A 375 -8.40 -28.36 -11.48
N GLU A 376 -8.85 -28.86 -12.62
CA GLU A 376 -9.92 -28.21 -13.40
C GLU A 376 -11.24 -28.02 -12.62
N LYS A 377 -11.62 -28.99 -11.78
CA LYS A 377 -12.87 -28.92 -11.01
C LYS A 377 -12.78 -27.84 -9.93
N GLN A 378 -11.62 -27.72 -9.29
CA GLN A 378 -11.33 -26.65 -8.33
C GLN A 378 -11.35 -25.28 -8.99
N LYS A 379 -10.79 -25.14 -10.21
CA LYS A 379 -10.82 -23.89 -10.95
C LYS A 379 -12.26 -23.47 -11.31
N LYS A 380 -13.06 -24.41 -11.82
CA LYS A 380 -14.49 -24.19 -12.11
C LYS A 380 -15.28 -23.81 -10.87
N LEU A 381 -14.99 -24.43 -9.71
CA LEU A 381 -15.58 -24.07 -8.43
C LEU A 381 -15.23 -22.63 -8.04
N ALA A 382 -13.96 -22.24 -8.08
CA ALA A 382 -13.50 -20.90 -7.75
C ALA A 382 -14.19 -19.83 -8.62
N ASP A 383 -14.31 -20.07 -9.93
CA ASP A 383 -15.03 -19.18 -10.84
C ASP A 383 -16.53 -19.11 -10.53
N LYS A 384 -17.14 -20.24 -10.14
CA LYS A 384 -18.54 -20.28 -9.72
C LYS A 384 -18.77 -19.45 -8.46
N ILE A 385 -17.92 -19.59 -7.44
CA ILE A 385 -18.02 -18.78 -6.22
C ILE A 385 -17.86 -17.30 -6.53
N ARG A 386 -16.89 -16.92 -7.38
CA ARG A 386 -16.71 -15.52 -7.79
C ARG A 386 -17.99 -14.92 -8.38
N LYS A 387 -18.66 -15.66 -9.27
CA LYS A 387 -19.95 -15.26 -9.87
C LYS A 387 -21.09 -15.23 -8.85
N LEU A 388 -21.05 -16.01 -7.77
CA LEU A 388 -22.07 -15.90 -6.71
C LEU A 388 -21.89 -14.64 -5.86
N ILE A 389 -20.64 -14.19 -5.63
CA ILE A 389 -20.36 -12.99 -4.84
C ILE A 389 -20.66 -11.71 -5.63
N TYR A 390 -20.27 -11.69 -6.90
CA TYR A 390 -20.51 -10.60 -7.85
C TYR A 390 -21.13 -11.20 -9.14
N PRO A 391 -22.46 -11.38 -9.15
CA PRO A 391 -23.20 -11.99 -10.27
C PRO A 391 -23.23 -11.15 -11.55
#